data_AF-A0AAJ0BPP4-F1
#
_entry.id   AF-A0AAJ0BPP4-F1
#
_cell.length_a   1.000
_cell.length_b   1.000
_cell.length_c   1.000
_cell.angle_alpha   90.00
_cell.angle_beta   90.00
_cell.angle_gamma   90.00
#
_symmetry.space_group_name_H-M   'P 1'
#
loop_
_entity.id
_entity.type
_entity.pdbx_description
1 polymer ?
#
loop_
_entity_poly.entity_id
_entity_poly.type
_entity_poly.pdbx_seq_one_letter_code
_entity_poly.pdbx_strand_id
1 'polypeptide(L)'
;MVVSVGQNTASGATIPPLNITNPAPGLDTKGFLFNHGLGETQLLNQLERPGGPAGGPQAALQFPLSHFKGAWSGNGFNMLWAPRPGNESDNTLIAQLTTEQWTFSPTLGGVRNRGLEKQDDITVTGLAYLQTVQNVTNTDKGDGSRLSSTFGSGLHFEPGLFLYVPKARHDGVDSIVRMGTIPHGTTINAQGPVPVKTGTDFGGVAGKPDFQNKFIVNALPFPIGADPANPKNRIIFDEELTLERKNPFREPEDLTKFNNADPKVRLITRDIITNPNIVLANAVSGLNVLENITFEVFTDLSPTTTGAITGGGTTNISFLHGRLAPQPTPNDDPKPKTPAVDTKPKTPAVDTKPKTPAVVDTRLITSGSANARAARMSSRFWIERVEYELTVPQTMSEGESLLIMPALKHTPHEPPTPKFMITAPKGGLAFESKIKAVGTQIQYSQVVDLEFASLVWPHASVATLVPTDAQPWTPEIQTKKAPATAPAPVPVPQKPVGGGK
;
A
#
# COMPACT_ATOMS: atom_id res chain seq x y z
N MET A 1 8.20 8.41 -34.62
CA MET A 1 7.70 7.21 -35.33
C MET A 1 6.18 7.31 -35.33
N VAL A 2 5.56 7.46 -36.50
CA VAL A 2 4.12 7.70 -36.66
C VAL A 2 3.39 6.35 -36.55
N VAL A 3 2.36 6.26 -35.70
CA VAL A 3 1.39 5.17 -35.76
C VAL A 3 0.02 5.78 -36.02
N SER A 4 -0.47 5.56 -37.23
CA SER A 4 -1.84 5.81 -37.66
C SER A 4 -2.63 4.53 -37.42
N VAL A 5 -3.81 4.62 -36.79
CA VAL A 5 -4.87 3.62 -36.95
C VAL A 5 -6.18 4.36 -37.19
N GLY A 6 -6.64 4.32 -38.44
CA GLY A 6 -7.99 4.73 -38.79
C GLY A 6 -8.95 3.55 -38.61
N GLN A 7 -10.12 3.80 -38.03
CA GLN A 7 -11.31 2.99 -38.31
C GLN A 7 -12.47 3.91 -38.70
N ASN A 8 -13.03 3.60 -39.86
CA ASN A 8 -14.22 4.21 -40.44
C ASN A 8 -15.48 3.80 -39.68
N THR A 9 -16.42 4.73 -39.51
CA THR A 9 -17.82 4.43 -39.17
C THR A 9 -18.76 4.89 -40.29
N ALA A 10 -19.95 4.29 -40.29
CA ALA A 10 -20.86 4.07 -41.41
C ALA A 10 -21.71 5.27 -41.89
N SER A 11 -21.24 6.51 -41.72
CA SER A 11 -21.83 7.67 -42.39
C SER A 11 -20.69 8.52 -42.95
N GLY A 12 -20.48 8.46 -44.27
CA GLY A 12 -19.30 9.01 -44.98
C GLY A 12 -19.16 10.54 -44.97
N ALA A 13 -19.40 11.21 -43.86
CA ALA A 13 -18.97 12.59 -43.63
C ALA A 13 -17.63 12.57 -42.89
N THR A 14 -16.54 12.68 -43.64
CA THR A 14 -15.22 13.00 -43.11
C THR A 14 -15.31 14.37 -42.44
N ILE A 15 -15.23 14.43 -41.11
CA ILE A 15 -14.94 15.69 -40.44
C ILE A 15 -13.47 16.00 -40.77
N PRO A 16 -13.18 17.06 -41.55
CA PRO A 16 -11.78 17.41 -41.79
C PRO A 16 -11.12 17.70 -40.45
N PRO A 17 -9.84 17.31 -40.25
CA PRO A 17 -9.11 17.75 -39.08
C PRO A 17 -9.24 19.27 -38.99
N LEU A 18 -9.67 19.77 -37.83
CA LEU A 18 -9.64 21.19 -37.52
C LEU A 18 -8.18 21.63 -37.69
N ASN A 19 -7.90 22.20 -38.85
CA ASN A 19 -6.60 22.73 -39.17
C ASN A 19 -6.48 24.00 -38.33
N ILE A 20 -5.93 23.86 -37.13
CA ILE A 20 -5.55 24.98 -36.26
C ILE A 20 -4.36 25.64 -36.96
N THR A 21 -4.65 26.44 -37.99
CA THR A 21 -3.65 27.18 -38.78
C THR A 21 -3.16 28.41 -38.04
N ASN A 22 -3.88 28.84 -37.00
CA ASN A 22 -3.42 29.86 -36.08
C ASN A 22 -3.08 29.18 -34.75
N PRO A 23 -1.83 29.28 -34.25
CA PRO A 23 -1.53 28.89 -32.88
C PRO A 23 -2.53 29.59 -31.95
N ALA A 24 -2.91 28.93 -30.85
CA ALA A 24 -3.68 29.58 -29.79
C ALA A 24 -3.03 30.95 -29.52
N PRO A 25 -3.80 32.05 -29.41
CA PRO A 25 -3.22 33.36 -29.19
C PRO A 25 -2.22 33.22 -28.04
N GLY A 26 -0.94 33.49 -28.34
CA GLY A 26 0.12 33.34 -27.36
C GLY A 26 -0.31 34.09 -26.12
N LEU A 27 -0.21 33.43 -24.96
CA LEU A 27 -0.51 34.05 -23.68
C LEU A 27 0.17 35.43 -23.68
N ASP A 28 -0.58 36.51 -23.51
CA ASP A 28 0.01 37.85 -23.49
C ASP A 28 0.86 37.98 -22.22
N THR A 29 2.12 37.60 -22.34
CA THR A 29 3.10 37.63 -21.26
C THR A 29 3.59 39.04 -20.97
N LYS A 30 3.18 40.06 -21.75
CA LYS A 30 3.63 41.45 -21.53
C LYS A 30 3.12 42.05 -20.23
N GLY A 31 2.08 41.46 -19.61
CA GLY A 31 1.64 41.77 -18.25
C GLY A 31 2.22 40.86 -17.16
N PHE A 32 2.81 39.71 -17.54
CA PHE A 32 3.49 38.80 -16.61
C PHE A 32 4.97 39.16 -16.54
N LEU A 33 5.26 40.24 -15.82
CA LEU A 33 6.63 40.56 -15.40
C LEU A 33 7.06 39.55 -14.33
N PHE A 34 7.57 38.37 -14.73
CA PHE A 34 8.60 37.73 -13.92
C PHE A 34 9.79 38.67 -13.96
N ASN A 35 10.07 39.33 -12.84
CA ASN A 35 11.01 40.43 -12.69
C ASN A 35 12.28 40.21 -13.54
N HIS A 36 12.36 40.88 -14.70
CA HIS A 36 13.47 40.76 -15.63
C HIS A 36 14.73 41.34 -14.97
N GLY A 37 15.58 40.46 -14.46
CA GLY A 37 16.81 40.82 -13.75
C GLY A 37 17.24 39.79 -12.70
N LEU A 38 16.33 38.89 -12.29
CA LEU A 38 16.63 37.82 -11.34
C LEU A 38 16.49 36.42 -11.93
N GLY A 39 16.30 36.27 -13.25
CA GLY A 39 15.93 35.01 -13.90
C GLY A 39 16.80 33.81 -13.50
N GLU A 40 18.13 33.91 -13.62
CA GLU A 40 19.02 32.83 -13.19
C GLU A 40 19.09 32.70 -11.67
N THR A 41 19.14 33.79 -10.91
CA THR A 41 19.23 33.76 -9.44
C THR A 41 17.95 33.24 -8.78
N GLN A 42 16.79 33.49 -9.40
CA GLN A 42 15.48 33.05 -8.95
C GLN A 42 15.24 31.59 -9.36
N LEU A 43 15.68 31.19 -10.56
CA LEU A 43 15.69 29.78 -10.97
C LEU A 43 16.66 28.97 -10.11
N LEU A 44 17.88 29.46 -9.85
CA LEU A 44 18.84 28.84 -8.94
C LEU A 44 18.29 28.76 -7.51
N ASN A 45 17.67 29.83 -6.99
CA ASN A 45 17.00 29.77 -5.67
C ASN A 45 15.80 28.80 -5.64
N GLN A 46 15.07 28.63 -6.74
CA GLN A 46 13.94 27.69 -6.86
C GLN A 46 14.39 26.24 -7.12
N LEU A 47 15.56 26.04 -7.72
CA LEU A 47 16.18 24.73 -7.94
C LEU A 47 16.95 24.25 -6.70
N GLU A 48 17.60 25.17 -5.96
CA GLU A 48 18.26 24.90 -4.67
C GLU A 48 17.25 24.78 -3.51
N ARG A 49 16.05 25.36 -3.67
CA ARG A 49 14.90 25.13 -2.78
C ARG A 49 13.74 24.59 -3.62
N PRO A 50 13.72 23.27 -3.93
CA PRO A 50 12.62 22.66 -4.65
C PRO A 50 11.31 23.12 -4.03
N GLY A 51 10.41 23.66 -4.86
CA GLY A 51 9.09 24.12 -4.45
C GLY A 51 8.20 22.96 -3.98
N GLY A 52 8.50 22.39 -2.82
CA GLY A 52 7.55 21.65 -2.01
C GLY A 52 6.50 22.63 -1.46
N PRO A 53 5.31 22.15 -1.10
CA PRO A 53 4.26 23.01 -0.59
C PRO A 53 4.74 23.76 0.66
N ALA A 54 4.68 25.09 0.55
CA ALA A 54 4.97 26.14 1.54
C ALA A 54 5.76 25.75 2.80
N GLY A 55 6.97 26.31 2.93
CA GLY A 55 7.88 26.21 4.08
C GLY A 55 7.37 26.82 5.40
N GLY A 56 6.29 26.27 5.95
CA GLY A 56 6.12 26.21 7.41
C GLY A 56 7.01 25.12 8.01
N PRO A 57 7.03 24.93 9.34
CA PRO A 57 7.66 23.74 9.93
C PRO A 57 7.12 22.53 9.19
N GLN A 58 7.99 21.75 8.56
CA GLN A 58 7.61 20.60 7.76
C GLN A 58 6.70 19.73 8.62
N ALA A 59 5.41 19.67 8.27
CA ALA A 59 4.42 18.98 9.07
C ALA A 59 4.89 17.53 9.23
N ALA A 60 5.14 17.11 10.47
CA ALA A 60 5.66 15.77 10.73
C ALA A 60 4.67 14.74 10.18
N LEU A 61 5.18 13.70 9.54
CA LEU A 61 4.35 12.54 9.18
C LEU A 61 3.72 11.99 10.44
N GLN A 62 2.41 11.81 10.38
CA GLN A 62 1.62 11.30 11.50
C GLN A 62 1.66 9.77 11.52
N PHE A 63 1.39 9.19 12.67
CA PHE A 63 1.23 7.74 12.81
C PHE A 63 0.07 7.23 11.93
N PRO A 64 0.21 6.09 11.22
CA PRO A 64 1.37 5.21 11.14
C PRO A 64 2.34 5.58 9.99
N LEU A 65 2.01 6.59 9.18
CA LEU A 65 2.80 6.99 8.00
C LEU A 65 4.23 7.43 8.34
N SER A 66 4.46 7.87 9.58
CA SER A 66 5.79 8.20 10.11
C SER A 66 6.82 7.07 10.04
N HIS A 67 6.37 5.82 9.83
CA HIS A 67 7.25 4.65 9.73
C HIS A 67 7.66 4.31 8.28
N PHE A 68 7.01 4.89 7.26
CA PHE A 68 7.38 4.70 5.86
C PHE A 68 8.39 5.76 5.45
N LYS A 69 9.67 5.38 5.45
CA LYS A 69 10.80 6.29 5.15
C LYS A 69 11.81 5.61 4.25
N GLY A 70 12.34 6.35 3.28
CA GLY A 70 13.42 5.87 2.41
C GLY A 70 12.96 4.76 1.46
N ALA A 71 13.90 3.92 1.06
CA ALA A 71 13.66 2.80 0.17
C ALA A 71 13.64 1.46 0.92
N TRP A 72 12.80 0.56 0.43
CA TRP A 72 12.54 -0.76 0.97
C TRP A 72 12.62 -1.77 -0.16
N SER A 73 13.14 -2.94 0.14
CA SER A 73 13.22 -4.04 -0.82
C SER A 73 12.94 -5.37 -0.16
N GLY A 74 12.42 -6.32 -0.92
CA GLY A 74 12.23 -7.65 -0.41
C GLY A 74 11.62 -8.60 -1.43
N ASN A 75 11.03 -9.67 -0.90
CA ASN A 75 10.51 -10.77 -1.70
C ASN A 75 9.07 -11.05 -1.31
N GLY A 76 8.32 -11.60 -2.26
CA GLY A 76 6.90 -11.81 -2.13
C GLY A 76 6.37 -12.92 -3.02
N PHE A 77 5.05 -12.93 -3.13
CA PHE A 77 4.29 -13.86 -3.95
C PHE A 77 3.10 -13.14 -4.56
N ASN A 78 2.87 -13.40 -5.84
CA ASN A 78 1.74 -12.90 -6.61
C ASN A 78 0.95 -14.08 -7.16
N MET A 79 -0.37 -14.02 -7.03
CA MET A 79 -1.28 -15.04 -7.55
C MET A 79 -2.49 -14.38 -8.20
N LEU A 80 -2.82 -14.86 -9.39
CA LEU A 80 -3.97 -14.37 -10.15
C LEU A 80 -4.57 -15.46 -11.03
N TRP A 81 -5.83 -15.26 -11.42
CA TRP A 81 -6.55 -16.10 -12.36
C TRP A 81 -6.73 -15.33 -13.67
N ALA A 82 -6.10 -15.82 -14.74
CA ALA A 82 -6.21 -15.19 -16.05
C ALA A 82 -7.36 -15.81 -16.86
N PRO A 83 -8.28 -14.99 -17.43
CA PRO A 83 -9.30 -15.46 -18.35
C PRO A 83 -8.69 -16.17 -19.56
N ARG A 84 -9.31 -17.28 -19.99
CA ARG A 84 -8.89 -17.97 -21.21
C ARG A 84 -9.75 -17.55 -22.41
N PRO A 85 -9.13 -17.09 -23.51
CA PRO A 85 -9.88 -16.77 -24.73
C PRO A 85 -10.69 -17.99 -25.23
N GLY A 86 -11.99 -17.82 -25.41
CA GLY A 86 -12.88 -18.84 -25.98
C GLY A 86 -13.42 -19.89 -25.01
N ASN A 87 -13.10 -19.81 -23.71
CA ASN A 87 -13.74 -20.65 -22.68
C ASN A 87 -14.05 -19.82 -21.43
N GLU A 88 -15.33 -19.54 -21.20
CA GLU A 88 -15.80 -18.72 -20.07
C GLU A 88 -15.84 -19.47 -18.74
N SER A 89 -15.60 -20.79 -18.74
CA SER A 89 -15.76 -21.64 -17.55
C SER A 89 -14.45 -22.01 -16.85
N ASP A 90 -13.29 -21.67 -17.42
CA ASP A 90 -12.01 -22.20 -16.95
C ASP A 90 -10.86 -21.20 -17.24
N ASN A 91 -9.94 -21.07 -16.29
CA ASN A 91 -9.01 -19.95 -16.10
C ASN A 91 -7.59 -20.47 -15.82
N THR A 92 -6.58 -19.71 -16.24
CA THR A 92 -5.19 -20.07 -15.98
C THR A 92 -4.77 -19.53 -14.61
N LEU A 93 -4.33 -20.42 -13.72
CA LEU A 93 -3.71 -20.03 -12.44
C LEU A 93 -2.28 -19.56 -12.70
N ILE A 94 -1.98 -18.31 -12.38
CA ILE A 94 -0.62 -17.77 -12.44
C ILE A 94 -0.14 -17.55 -11.00
N ALA A 95 0.96 -18.22 -10.62
CA ALA A 95 1.56 -18.18 -9.30
C ALA A 95 3.04 -17.84 -9.42
N GLN A 96 3.44 -16.67 -8.93
CA GLN A 96 4.76 -16.11 -9.20
C GLN A 96 5.45 -15.70 -7.89
N LEU A 97 6.72 -16.08 -7.74
CA LEU A 97 7.63 -15.49 -6.76
C LEU A 97 8.02 -14.09 -7.22
N THR A 98 8.02 -13.13 -6.31
CA THR A 98 8.32 -11.73 -6.63
C THR A 98 9.53 -11.20 -5.87
N THR A 99 10.22 -10.25 -6.48
CA THR A 99 11.07 -9.29 -5.78
C THR A 99 10.52 -7.88 -5.99
N GLU A 100 10.57 -7.06 -4.95
CA GLU A 100 9.86 -5.79 -4.91
C GLU A 100 10.72 -4.67 -4.35
N GLN A 101 10.46 -3.46 -4.84
CA GLN A 101 11.01 -2.23 -4.28
C GLN A 101 9.90 -1.22 -4.04
N TRP A 102 9.96 -0.58 -2.87
CA TRP A 102 9.12 0.53 -2.48
C TRP A 102 9.99 1.71 -2.10
N THR A 103 9.81 2.87 -2.73
CA THR A 103 10.49 4.10 -2.34
C THR A 103 9.48 5.10 -1.84
N PHE A 104 9.71 5.66 -0.65
CA PHE A 104 8.87 6.68 -0.04
C PHE A 104 9.60 8.02 -0.01
N SER A 105 8.95 9.06 -0.51
CA SER A 105 9.51 10.42 -0.49
C SER A 105 9.55 10.97 0.94
N PRO A 106 10.31 12.06 1.18
CA PRO A 106 10.03 12.95 2.30
C PRO A 106 8.57 13.40 2.29
N THR A 107 8.10 13.90 3.44
CA THR A 107 6.70 14.34 3.53
C THR A 107 6.37 15.41 2.50
N LEU A 108 5.15 15.29 1.96
CA LEU A 108 4.49 16.32 1.16
C LEU A 108 4.19 17.58 1.96
N GLY A 109 4.58 17.70 3.24
CA GLY A 109 4.22 18.84 4.07
C GLY A 109 2.71 18.92 4.31
N GLY A 110 2.25 20.13 4.65
CA GLY A 110 0.83 20.39 4.91
C GLY A 110 0.08 20.78 3.63
N VAL A 111 -0.74 19.87 3.12
CA VAL A 111 -1.67 20.13 2.02
C VAL A 111 -2.99 20.65 2.61
N ARG A 112 -3.26 21.94 2.44
CA ARG A 112 -4.51 22.55 2.94
C ARG A 112 -5.69 22.09 2.09
N ASN A 113 -6.72 21.57 2.75
CA ASN A 113 -8.03 21.40 2.17
C ASN A 113 -9.00 22.39 2.83
N ARG A 114 -9.69 23.19 2.00
CA ARG A 114 -10.50 24.30 2.51
C ARG A 114 -11.86 23.82 2.98
N GLY A 115 -12.23 24.23 4.17
CA GLY A 115 -13.56 24.00 4.72
C GLY A 115 -14.60 24.89 4.04
N LEU A 116 -15.86 24.45 4.09
CA LEU A 116 -17.01 25.24 3.67
C LEU A 116 -18.04 25.30 4.81
N GLU A 117 -18.77 26.40 4.91
CA GLU A 117 -19.74 26.66 5.98
C GLU A 117 -19.16 26.51 7.39
N LYS A 118 -19.60 25.49 8.15
CA LYS A 118 -19.20 25.26 9.56
C LYS A 118 -17.95 24.39 9.70
N GLN A 119 -17.47 23.83 8.59
CA GLN A 119 -16.25 23.03 8.54
C GLN A 119 -15.03 23.94 8.48
N ASP A 120 -14.06 23.73 9.39
CA ASP A 120 -12.76 24.39 9.29
C ASP A 120 -11.91 23.77 8.17
N ASP A 121 -10.91 24.52 7.73
CA ASP A 121 -9.82 23.99 6.94
C ASP A 121 -9.14 22.82 7.66
N ILE A 122 -8.90 21.75 6.92
CA ILE A 122 -8.07 20.64 7.39
C ILE A 122 -6.71 20.68 6.70
N THR A 123 -5.72 20.08 7.35
CA THR A 123 -4.38 19.95 6.78
C THR A 123 -4.07 18.49 6.61
N VAL A 124 -4.08 18.05 5.36
CA VAL A 124 -3.69 16.70 4.96
C VAL A 124 -2.17 16.65 4.94
N THR A 125 -1.60 15.57 5.45
CA THR A 125 -0.16 15.31 5.41
C THR A 125 0.08 13.98 4.75
N GLY A 126 1.22 13.77 4.11
CA GLY A 126 1.45 12.50 3.43
C GLY A 126 2.82 12.38 2.83
N LEU A 127 2.99 11.38 1.98
CA LEU A 127 4.22 11.07 1.25
C LEU A 127 3.85 10.46 -0.10
N ALA A 128 4.71 10.65 -1.09
CA ALA A 128 4.64 9.92 -2.34
C ALA A 128 5.32 8.56 -2.18
N TYR A 129 4.84 7.56 -2.91
CA TYR A 129 5.50 6.27 -3.02
C TYR A 129 5.67 5.85 -4.49
N LEU A 130 6.66 4.99 -4.73
CA LEU A 130 6.79 4.24 -5.96
C LEU A 130 7.00 2.76 -5.62
N GLN A 131 6.13 1.90 -6.13
CA GLN A 131 6.26 0.44 -6.07
C GLN A 131 6.71 -0.11 -7.43
N THR A 132 7.63 -1.06 -7.41
CA THR A 132 7.97 -1.90 -8.57
C THR A 132 7.99 -3.37 -8.15
N VAL A 133 7.44 -4.24 -9.01
CA VAL A 133 7.34 -5.68 -8.76
C VAL A 133 7.89 -6.42 -9.96
N GLN A 134 8.75 -7.39 -9.69
CA GLN A 134 9.38 -8.22 -10.71
C GLN A 134 9.13 -9.71 -10.42
N ASN A 135 8.83 -10.47 -11.46
CA ASN A 135 8.80 -11.92 -11.45
C ASN A 135 10.22 -12.47 -11.33
N VAL A 136 10.45 -13.34 -10.35
CA VAL A 136 11.72 -14.06 -10.15
C VAL A 136 11.53 -15.58 -10.13
N THR A 137 10.40 -16.07 -10.60
CA THR A 137 10.05 -17.50 -10.61
C THR A 137 10.96 -18.28 -11.56
N ASN A 138 11.98 -18.94 -11.02
CA ASN A 138 12.94 -19.71 -11.80
C ASN A 138 12.45 -21.15 -11.96
N THR A 139 11.82 -21.45 -13.09
CA THR A 139 11.27 -22.79 -13.40
C THR A 139 12.33 -23.87 -13.58
N ASP A 140 13.56 -23.49 -13.93
CA ASP A 140 14.66 -24.45 -14.09
C ASP A 140 15.13 -24.99 -12.74
N LYS A 141 15.22 -24.10 -11.73
CA LYS A 141 15.69 -24.45 -10.38
C LYS A 141 14.57 -24.73 -9.37
N GLY A 142 13.36 -24.24 -9.59
CA GLY A 142 12.26 -24.31 -8.62
C GLY A 142 12.41 -23.30 -7.48
N ASP A 143 13.06 -22.16 -7.72
CA ASP A 143 13.35 -21.15 -6.70
C ASP A 143 13.08 -19.70 -7.19
N GLY A 144 13.33 -18.73 -6.31
CA GLY A 144 13.24 -17.29 -6.61
C GLY A 144 14.56 -16.69 -7.09
N SER A 145 15.51 -17.50 -7.58
CA SER A 145 16.83 -17.00 -7.95
C SER A 145 16.78 -16.20 -9.26
N ARG A 146 17.77 -15.30 -9.44
CA ARG A 146 17.86 -14.41 -10.60
C ARG A 146 17.67 -15.18 -11.91
N LEU A 147 16.67 -14.75 -12.68
CA LEU A 147 16.38 -15.30 -13.99
C LEU A 147 17.54 -15.01 -14.96
N SER A 148 17.81 -15.97 -15.86
CA SER A 148 18.85 -15.85 -16.90
C SER A 148 18.55 -14.71 -17.88
N SER A 149 17.26 -14.38 -18.06
CA SER A 149 16.78 -13.19 -18.77
C SER A 149 15.89 -12.36 -17.83
N THR A 150 16.06 -11.04 -17.86
CA THR A 150 15.16 -10.08 -17.20
C THR A 150 14.14 -9.48 -18.17
N PHE A 151 14.19 -9.87 -19.44
CA PHE A 151 13.21 -9.42 -20.43
C PHE A 151 11.83 -9.97 -20.05
N GLY A 152 10.86 -9.07 -19.86
CA GLY A 152 9.50 -9.43 -19.45
C GLY A 152 9.35 -9.79 -17.97
N SER A 153 10.36 -9.56 -17.11
CA SER A 153 10.23 -9.84 -15.67
C SER A 153 9.41 -8.78 -14.92
N GLY A 154 9.20 -7.59 -15.50
CA GLY A 154 8.38 -6.55 -14.89
C GLY A 154 6.91 -6.96 -14.81
N LEU A 155 6.38 -7.05 -13.60
CA LEU A 155 4.97 -7.39 -13.35
C LEU A 155 4.14 -6.14 -13.07
N HIS A 156 4.68 -5.21 -12.28
CA HIS A 156 3.92 -4.05 -11.81
C HIS A 156 4.82 -2.83 -11.61
N PHE A 157 4.25 -1.66 -11.87
CA PHE A 157 4.85 -0.36 -11.61
C PHE A 157 3.73 0.56 -11.11
N GLU A 158 3.87 1.15 -9.92
CA GLU A 158 2.79 1.95 -9.33
C GLU A 158 3.35 3.16 -8.58
N PRO A 159 3.28 4.37 -9.18
CA PRO A 159 3.43 5.61 -8.43
C PRO A 159 2.13 5.95 -7.70
N GLY A 160 2.26 6.51 -6.50
CA GLY A 160 1.10 6.86 -5.69
C GLY A 160 1.39 7.78 -4.51
N LEU A 161 0.36 8.03 -3.70
CA LEU A 161 0.42 8.83 -2.48
C LEU A 161 -0.18 8.05 -1.31
N PHE A 162 0.48 8.13 -0.15
CA PHE A 162 -0.15 7.87 1.14
C PHE A 162 -0.46 9.19 1.83
N LEU A 163 -1.69 9.37 2.29
CA LEU A 163 -2.13 10.56 3.00
C LEU A 163 -2.73 10.19 4.36
N TYR A 164 -2.45 11.02 5.35
CA TYR A 164 -3.17 11.11 6.61
C TYR A 164 -4.16 12.27 6.50
N VAL A 165 -5.44 11.98 6.68
CA VAL A 165 -6.51 12.96 6.69
C VAL A 165 -7.02 13.08 8.13
N PRO A 166 -6.84 14.24 8.79
CA PRO A 166 -7.37 14.44 10.13
C PRO A 166 -8.90 14.54 10.11
N LYS A 167 -9.53 14.22 11.24
CA LYS A 167 -10.98 14.28 11.43
C LYS A 167 -11.54 15.67 11.10
N ALA A 168 -12.64 15.68 10.37
CA ALA A 168 -13.47 16.85 10.14
C ALA A 168 -14.43 17.12 11.33
N ARG A 169 -15.01 18.33 11.44
CA ARG A 169 -15.87 18.73 12.57
C ARG A 169 -17.20 17.98 12.61
N HIS A 170 -17.78 17.75 11.44
CA HIS A 170 -19.01 16.97 11.29
C HIS A 170 -18.59 15.53 11.08
N ASP A 171 -18.93 14.62 12.02
CA ASP A 171 -18.89 13.15 11.92
C ASP A 171 -17.65 12.47 11.31
N GLY A 172 -16.55 13.21 11.14
CA GLY A 172 -15.33 12.74 10.51
C GLY A 172 -14.50 11.90 11.47
N VAL A 173 -13.68 11.04 10.87
CA VAL A 173 -12.68 10.24 11.57
C VAL A 173 -11.31 10.47 10.94
N ASP A 174 -10.25 10.32 11.75
CA ASP A 174 -8.90 10.29 11.21
C ASP A 174 -8.77 9.08 10.27
N SER A 175 -8.23 9.29 9.07
CA SER A 175 -8.14 8.24 8.05
C SER A 175 -6.80 8.25 7.33
N ILE A 176 -6.45 7.06 6.84
CA ILE A 176 -5.32 6.83 5.94
C ILE A 176 -5.88 6.62 4.54
N VAL A 177 -5.27 7.28 3.55
CA VAL A 177 -5.63 7.17 2.14
C VAL A 177 -4.42 6.65 1.38
N ARG A 178 -4.66 5.72 0.45
CA ARG A 178 -3.70 5.27 -0.57
C ARG A 178 -4.28 5.55 -1.94
N MET A 179 -3.59 6.36 -2.72
CA MET A 179 -3.90 6.58 -4.13
C MET A 179 -2.74 6.05 -4.97
N GLY A 180 -3.04 5.51 -6.15
CA GLY A 180 -2.02 4.96 -7.03
C GLY A 180 -2.51 4.88 -8.47
N THR A 181 -1.57 4.92 -9.42
CA THR A 181 -1.85 4.74 -10.85
C THR A 181 -1.11 3.52 -11.35
N ILE A 182 -1.80 2.68 -12.11
CA ILE A 182 -1.27 1.42 -12.63
C ILE A 182 -1.21 1.51 -14.17
N PRO A 183 -0.12 1.08 -14.83
CA PRO A 183 0.11 1.16 -16.28
C PRO A 183 -0.97 0.57 -17.20
N HIS A 184 -2.00 -0.05 -16.65
CA HIS A 184 -3.21 -0.49 -17.37
C HIS A 184 -4.29 0.61 -17.49
N GLY A 185 -3.98 1.84 -17.07
CA GLY A 185 -4.93 2.97 -17.06
C GLY A 185 -5.84 2.99 -15.83
N THR A 186 -5.63 2.09 -14.88
CA THR A 186 -6.39 2.01 -13.63
C THR A 186 -5.81 2.97 -12.60
N THR A 187 -6.67 3.69 -11.89
CA THR A 187 -6.30 4.42 -10.69
C THR A 187 -7.01 3.83 -9.49
N ILE A 188 -6.30 3.70 -8.38
CA ILE A 188 -6.87 3.28 -7.11
C ILE A 188 -7.07 4.48 -6.22
N ASN A 189 -8.14 4.44 -5.46
CA ASN A 189 -8.41 5.39 -4.41
C ASN A 189 -8.98 4.65 -3.20
N ALA A 190 -8.11 4.33 -2.24
CA ALA A 190 -8.44 3.50 -1.10
C ALA A 190 -8.32 4.29 0.20
N GLN A 191 -9.20 4.01 1.14
CA GLN A 191 -9.22 4.65 2.45
C GLN A 191 -9.35 3.60 3.55
N GLY A 192 -8.81 3.92 4.72
CA GLY A 192 -8.88 3.09 5.92
C GLY A 192 -8.82 3.93 7.19
N PRO A 193 -9.21 3.37 8.34
CA PRO A 193 -9.09 4.06 9.61
C PRO A 193 -7.62 4.18 10.00
N VAL A 194 -7.28 5.24 10.74
CA VAL A 194 -5.99 5.31 11.43
C VAL A 194 -5.97 4.23 12.52
N PRO A 195 -4.93 3.36 12.58
CA PRO A 195 -4.83 2.36 13.63
C PRO A 195 -4.69 3.01 15.01
N VAL A 196 -5.08 2.30 16.06
CA VAL A 196 -4.89 2.77 17.44
C VAL A 196 -3.40 2.67 17.80
N LYS A 197 -2.79 3.80 18.15
CA LYS A 197 -1.42 3.83 18.68
C LYS A 197 -1.41 3.27 20.10
N THR A 198 -0.60 2.24 20.36
CA THR A 198 -0.40 1.73 21.72
C THR A 198 0.51 2.66 22.52
N GLY A 199 0.68 2.38 23.82
CA GLY A 199 1.53 3.19 24.71
C GLY A 199 3.04 3.06 24.49
N THR A 200 3.51 2.27 23.51
CA THR A 200 4.94 2.19 23.16
C THR A 200 5.34 3.34 22.22
N ASP A 201 6.62 3.68 22.17
CA ASP A 201 7.12 4.75 21.27
C ASP A 201 6.85 4.42 19.80
N PHE A 202 7.00 3.15 19.42
CA PHE A 202 6.68 2.62 18.10
C PHE A 202 5.16 2.61 17.85
N GLY A 203 4.35 2.35 18.88
CA GLY A 203 2.90 2.41 18.83
C GLY A 203 2.19 1.15 18.32
N GLY A 204 2.90 0.02 18.28
CA GLY A 204 2.37 -1.27 17.83
C GLY A 204 1.83 -2.16 18.95
N VAL A 205 1.05 -3.18 18.60
CA VAL A 205 0.63 -4.24 19.52
C VAL A 205 1.75 -5.28 19.67
N ALA A 206 1.91 -5.86 20.86
CA ALA A 206 2.99 -6.81 21.11
C ALA A 206 2.86 -8.10 20.28
N GLY A 207 4.01 -8.64 19.86
CA GLY A 207 4.13 -9.91 19.13
C GLY A 207 3.94 -9.80 17.62
N LYS A 208 4.02 -10.96 16.95
CA LYS A 208 3.81 -11.08 15.49
C LYS A 208 2.32 -11.07 15.11
N PRO A 209 1.95 -10.61 13.91
CA PRO A 209 0.62 -10.80 13.35
C PRO A 209 0.29 -12.28 13.18
N ASP A 210 -0.99 -12.64 13.35
CA ASP A 210 -1.48 -14.00 13.12
C ASP A 210 -2.06 -14.13 11.70
N PHE A 211 -1.22 -14.57 10.77
CA PHE A 211 -1.56 -14.74 9.35
C PHE A 211 -2.35 -16.01 9.04
N GLN A 212 -2.44 -16.95 9.99
CA GLN A 212 -3.05 -18.26 9.76
C GLN A 212 -4.45 -18.36 10.35
N ASN A 213 -4.74 -17.63 11.43
CA ASN A 213 -6.05 -17.67 12.09
C ASN A 213 -6.80 -16.34 12.06
N LYS A 214 -6.09 -15.19 12.05
CA LYS A 214 -6.72 -13.86 12.12
C LYS A 214 -6.75 -13.14 10.78
N PHE A 215 -5.63 -13.14 10.08
CA PHE A 215 -5.47 -12.41 8.82
C PHE A 215 -5.39 -13.36 7.63
N ILE A 216 -6.40 -14.23 7.52
CA ILE A 216 -6.51 -15.17 6.40
C ILE A 216 -6.94 -14.39 5.15
N VAL A 217 -6.21 -14.57 4.05
CA VAL A 217 -6.69 -14.21 2.71
C VAL A 217 -7.15 -15.49 2.04
N ASN A 218 -8.30 -15.47 1.37
CA ASN A 218 -8.74 -16.58 0.55
C ASN A 218 -8.71 -16.16 -0.92
N ALA A 219 -7.86 -16.81 -1.70
CA ALA A 219 -7.72 -16.52 -3.12
C ALA A 219 -8.53 -17.45 -4.03
N LEU A 220 -9.46 -18.23 -3.46
CA LEU A 220 -10.35 -19.07 -4.25
C LEU A 220 -11.53 -18.25 -4.79
N PRO A 221 -11.92 -18.45 -6.05
CA PRO A 221 -13.06 -17.75 -6.64
C PRO A 221 -14.37 -18.10 -5.96
N PHE A 222 -15.35 -17.19 -6.05
CA PHE A 222 -16.68 -17.38 -5.49
C PHE A 222 -17.75 -16.64 -6.33
N PRO A 223 -19.03 -17.02 -6.29
CA PRO A 223 -20.09 -16.35 -7.06
C PRO A 223 -20.25 -14.86 -6.70
N ILE A 224 -20.51 -14.02 -7.71
CA ILE A 224 -20.83 -12.60 -7.49
C ILE A 224 -22.03 -12.46 -6.55
N GLY A 225 -21.89 -11.60 -5.53
CA GLY A 225 -22.91 -11.36 -4.51
C GLY A 225 -22.94 -12.40 -3.37
N ALA A 226 -22.12 -13.45 -3.43
CA ALA A 226 -21.96 -14.40 -2.34
C ALA A 226 -21.05 -13.82 -1.24
N ASP A 227 -21.27 -14.24 0.01
CA ASP A 227 -20.39 -13.90 1.14
C ASP A 227 -19.06 -14.66 1.03
N PRO A 228 -17.91 -13.98 0.87
CA PRO A 228 -16.59 -14.63 0.78
C PRO A 228 -16.16 -15.29 2.10
N ALA A 229 -16.75 -14.91 3.24
CA ALA A 229 -16.44 -15.52 4.54
C ALA A 229 -17.01 -16.94 4.65
N ASN A 230 -18.09 -17.27 3.92
CA ASN A 230 -18.70 -18.59 3.96
C ASN A 230 -17.94 -19.59 3.06
N PRO A 231 -17.30 -20.63 3.62
CA PRO A 231 -16.50 -21.58 2.84
C PRO A 231 -17.29 -22.35 1.77
N LYS A 232 -18.62 -22.48 1.92
CA LYS A 232 -19.48 -23.17 0.95
C LYS A 232 -19.63 -22.43 -0.38
N ASN A 233 -19.33 -21.13 -0.39
CA ASN A 233 -19.42 -20.31 -1.60
C ASN A 233 -18.15 -20.39 -2.46
N ARG A 234 -17.11 -21.07 -1.98
CA ARG A 234 -15.82 -21.15 -2.67
C ARG A 234 -15.87 -22.19 -3.78
N ILE A 235 -15.33 -21.83 -4.94
CA ILE A 235 -15.17 -22.71 -6.08
C ILE A 235 -13.75 -23.25 -6.04
N ILE A 236 -13.63 -24.56 -6.06
CA ILE A 236 -12.35 -25.27 -6.01
C ILE A 236 -12.05 -25.76 -7.43
N PHE A 237 -10.98 -25.23 -8.00
CA PHE A 237 -10.41 -25.69 -9.27
C PHE A 237 -9.35 -26.75 -8.97
N ASP A 238 -9.81 -27.98 -8.73
CA ASP A 238 -8.94 -29.06 -8.23
C ASP A 238 -7.80 -29.42 -9.19
N GLU A 239 -7.99 -29.24 -10.50
CA GLU A 239 -6.96 -29.55 -11.49
C GLU A 239 -5.75 -28.61 -11.39
N GLU A 240 -6.00 -27.31 -11.24
CA GLU A 240 -5.01 -26.25 -11.11
C GLU A 240 -4.31 -26.33 -9.74
N LEU A 241 -5.06 -26.75 -8.71
CA LEU A 241 -4.59 -26.91 -7.34
C LEU A 241 -3.98 -28.29 -7.05
N THR A 242 -3.89 -29.20 -8.02
CA THR A 242 -3.13 -30.45 -7.93
C THR A 242 -1.68 -30.19 -8.39
N LEU A 243 -0.74 -30.14 -7.45
CA LEU A 243 0.61 -29.62 -7.69
C LEU A 243 1.60 -30.71 -8.14
N GLU A 244 1.24 -31.98 -7.97
CA GLU A 244 2.06 -33.15 -8.24
C GLU A 244 2.09 -33.54 -9.73
N ARG A 245 1.31 -32.83 -10.56
CA ARG A 245 1.23 -33.05 -12.00
C ARG A 245 1.40 -31.75 -12.77
N LYS A 246 1.95 -31.86 -13.97
CA LYS A 246 1.95 -30.75 -14.93
C LYS A 246 0.52 -30.38 -15.28
N ASN A 247 0.23 -29.09 -15.35
CA ASN A 247 -1.08 -28.59 -15.78
C ASN A 247 -0.86 -27.42 -16.76
N PRO A 248 -1.26 -27.53 -18.04
CA PRO A 248 -1.11 -26.47 -19.04
C PRO A 248 -1.90 -25.19 -18.72
N PHE A 249 -2.81 -25.24 -17.73
CA PHE A 249 -3.59 -24.11 -17.24
C PHE A 249 -3.00 -23.52 -15.96
N ARG A 250 -1.69 -23.72 -15.77
CA ARG A 250 -0.94 -23.13 -14.67
C ARG A 250 0.37 -22.55 -15.16
N GLU A 251 0.76 -21.43 -14.57
CA GLU A 251 2.08 -20.84 -14.73
C GLU A 251 2.71 -20.66 -13.34
N PRO A 252 3.77 -21.41 -12.99
CA PRO A 252 4.42 -22.48 -13.76
C PRO A 252 3.56 -23.74 -14.00
N GLU A 253 3.72 -24.34 -15.18
CA GLU A 253 3.04 -25.60 -15.55
C GLU A 253 3.41 -26.74 -14.59
N ASP A 254 4.67 -26.80 -14.18
CA ASP A 254 5.22 -27.82 -13.27
C ASP A 254 5.64 -27.19 -11.94
N LEU A 255 4.92 -27.53 -10.86
CA LEU A 255 5.21 -27.06 -9.52
C LEU A 255 5.98 -28.06 -8.65
N THR A 256 6.34 -29.23 -9.18
CA THR A 256 7.02 -30.29 -8.40
C THR A 256 8.35 -29.81 -7.82
N LYS A 257 9.07 -28.92 -8.51
CA LYS A 257 10.31 -28.31 -8.00
C LYS A 257 10.09 -27.25 -6.93
N PHE A 258 8.93 -26.59 -6.92
CA PHE A 258 8.54 -25.55 -5.97
C PHE A 258 7.76 -26.07 -4.76
N ASN A 259 7.42 -27.38 -4.77
CA ASN A 259 6.65 -28.05 -3.73
C ASN A 259 7.17 -29.48 -3.51
N ASN A 260 8.49 -29.65 -3.39
CA ASN A 260 9.05 -30.97 -3.15
C ASN A 260 8.96 -31.37 -1.67
N ALA A 261 9.32 -32.63 -1.37
CA ALA A 261 9.24 -33.19 -0.03
C ALA A 261 10.21 -32.53 0.97
N ASP A 262 11.23 -31.83 0.49
CA ASP A 262 12.12 -31.08 1.36
C ASP A 262 11.40 -29.80 1.84
N PRO A 263 11.15 -29.64 3.15
CA PRO A 263 10.52 -28.42 3.70
C PRO A 263 11.27 -27.15 3.30
N LYS A 264 12.54 -27.31 2.89
CA LYS A 264 13.40 -26.30 2.32
C LYS A 264 13.07 -25.89 0.88
N VAL A 265 12.00 -26.37 0.25
CA VAL A 265 11.71 -25.97 -1.14
C VAL A 265 10.21 -25.86 -1.39
N ARG A 266 9.45 -25.55 -0.34
CA ARG A 266 7.98 -25.38 -0.36
C ARG A 266 7.56 -23.94 -0.68
N LEU A 267 8.03 -23.42 -1.81
CA LEU A 267 7.86 -22.02 -2.21
C LEU A 267 6.50 -21.71 -2.84
N ILE A 268 5.90 -22.69 -3.53
CA ILE A 268 4.56 -22.56 -4.13
C ILE A 268 3.76 -23.81 -3.79
N THR A 269 2.93 -23.74 -2.74
CA THR A 269 2.12 -24.86 -2.25
C THR A 269 0.63 -24.58 -2.39
N ARG A 270 -0.23 -25.61 -2.25
CA ARG A 270 -1.68 -25.44 -2.30
C ARG A 270 -2.16 -24.50 -1.20
N ASP A 271 -1.54 -24.59 -0.03
CA ASP A 271 -1.84 -23.73 1.11
C ASP A 271 -1.47 -22.27 0.80
N ILE A 272 -0.31 -22.01 0.18
CA ILE A 272 0.11 -20.66 -0.23
C ILE A 272 -0.81 -20.11 -1.33
N ILE A 273 -1.18 -20.92 -2.33
CA ILE A 273 -2.11 -20.49 -3.39
C ILE A 273 -3.47 -20.15 -2.77
N THR A 274 -3.96 -20.94 -1.81
CA THR A 274 -5.25 -20.72 -1.17
C THR A 274 -5.23 -19.53 -0.20
N ASN A 275 -4.16 -19.41 0.60
CA ASN A 275 -3.90 -18.31 1.52
C ASN A 275 -2.48 -17.77 1.34
N PRO A 276 -2.30 -16.77 0.46
CA PRO A 276 -1.01 -16.15 0.21
C PRO A 276 -0.34 -15.56 1.46
N ASN A 277 -1.10 -15.20 2.50
CA ASN A 277 -0.52 -14.70 3.74
C ASN A 277 0.32 -15.74 4.50
N ILE A 278 0.27 -17.02 4.11
CA ILE A 278 1.23 -18.03 4.60
C ILE A 278 2.68 -17.65 4.23
N VAL A 279 2.91 -16.97 3.10
CA VAL A 279 4.24 -16.45 2.75
C VAL A 279 4.73 -15.45 3.80
N LEU A 280 3.84 -14.57 4.28
CA LEU A 280 4.12 -13.62 5.34
C LEU A 280 4.38 -14.33 6.68
N ALA A 281 3.58 -15.35 6.99
CA ALA A 281 3.75 -16.19 8.18
C ALA A 281 5.11 -16.88 8.21
N ASN A 282 5.53 -17.44 7.08
CA ASN A 282 6.81 -18.13 6.93
C ASN A 282 7.98 -17.17 7.14
N ALA A 283 7.90 -15.96 6.59
CA ALA A 283 8.93 -14.93 6.71
C ALA A 283 9.22 -14.51 8.16
N VAL A 284 8.23 -14.57 9.06
CA VAL A 284 8.42 -14.23 10.49
C VAL A 284 8.45 -15.44 11.43
N SER A 285 8.40 -16.66 10.89
CA SER A 285 8.25 -17.89 11.69
C SER A 285 9.41 -18.11 12.68
N GLY A 286 10.63 -17.76 12.30
CA GLY A 286 11.84 -17.87 13.11
C GLY A 286 12.35 -16.56 13.72
N LEU A 287 11.58 -15.46 13.59
CA LEU A 287 11.98 -14.14 14.06
C LEU A 287 11.28 -13.78 15.37
N ASN A 288 11.96 -12.97 16.20
CA ASN A 288 11.38 -12.39 17.40
C ASN A 288 10.76 -11.03 17.07
N VAL A 289 9.49 -11.04 16.64
CA VAL A 289 8.72 -9.81 16.41
C VAL A 289 8.23 -9.27 17.74
N LEU A 290 8.74 -8.11 18.14
CA LEU A 290 8.46 -7.48 19.42
C LEU A 290 7.09 -6.79 19.42
N GLU A 291 6.79 -6.06 18.34
CA GLU A 291 5.55 -5.30 18.17
C GLU A 291 5.22 -5.12 16.69
N ASN A 292 3.92 -5.02 16.35
CA ASN A 292 3.44 -4.76 15.00
C ASN A 292 2.34 -3.68 14.99
N ILE A 293 2.37 -2.82 13.98
CA ILE A 293 1.30 -1.87 13.67
C ILE A 293 0.54 -2.45 12.47
N THR A 294 -0.77 -2.66 12.60
CA THR A 294 -1.61 -3.16 11.50
C THR A 294 -2.58 -2.07 11.06
N PHE A 295 -2.64 -1.76 9.77
CA PHE A 295 -3.73 -0.97 9.19
C PHE A 295 -4.12 -1.49 7.81
N GLU A 296 -5.32 -1.15 7.36
CA GLU A 296 -5.87 -1.60 6.09
C GLU A 296 -6.58 -0.45 5.40
N VAL A 297 -6.37 -0.32 4.09
CA VAL A 297 -7.10 0.60 3.21
C VAL A 297 -7.85 -0.21 2.16
N PHE A 298 -9.01 0.27 1.74
CA PHE A 298 -9.86 -0.40 0.77
C PHE A 298 -10.59 0.60 -0.13
N THR A 299 -10.95 0.18 -1.34
CA THR A 299 -11.66 1.03 -2.32
C THR A 299 -13.18 0.98 -2.16
N ASP A 300 -13.70 -0.04 -1.50
CA ASP A 300 -15.12 -0.22 -1.20
C ASP A 300 -15.35 -0.03 0.31
N LEU A 301 -16.52 0.40 0.74
CA LEU A 301 -16.73 0.54 2.17
C LEU A 301 -17.09 -0.81 2.76
N SER A 302 -16.10 -1.41 3.41
CA SER A 302 -16.28 -2.69 4.08
C SER A 302 -17.46 -2.61 5.04
N PRO A 303 -18.47 -3.51 4.95
CA PRO A 303 -19.57 -3.54 5.91
C PRO A 303 -19.11 -3.86 7.34
N THR A 304 -17.87 -4.29 7.54
CA THR A 304 -17.27 -4.57 8.85
C THR A 304 -16.64 -3.36 9.53
N THR A 305 -16.38 -2.26 8.83
CA THR A 305 -16.03 -0.98 9.47
C THR A 305 -17.32 -0.28 9.88
N THR A 306 -17.73 -0.55 11.12
CA THR A 306 -18.86 0.10 11.77
C THR A 306 -18.55 1.59 11.89
N GLY A 307 -19.20 2.40 11.05
CA GLY A 307 -18.97 3.83 10.91
C GLY A 307 -18.40 4.12 9.53
N ALA A 308 -19.22 4.67 8.63
CA ALA A 308 -18.73 5.15 7.34
C ALA A 308 -17.51 6.03 7.60
N ILE A 309 -16.36 5.65 7.04
CA ILE A 309 -15.19 6.52 7.04
C ILE A 309 -15.56 7.67 6.09
N THR A 310 -16.20 8.70 6.63
CA THR A 310 -16.58 9.90 5.89
C THR A 310 -15.55 10.96 6.22
N GLY A 311 -15.20 11.80 5.25
CA GLY A 311 -14.46 13.03 5.55
C GLY A 311 -15.36 14.11 6.12
N GLY A 312 -16.56 13.78 6.60
CA GLY A 312 -17.48 14.74 7.20
C GLY A 312 -17.82 15.92 6.29
N GLY A 313 -17.63 17.13 6.81
CA GLY A 313 -17.80 18.39 6.06
C GLY A 313 -16.81 18.62 4.90
N THR A 314 -15.88 17.69 4.65
CA THR A 314 -14.95 17.71 3.50
C THR A 314 -15.19 16.56 2.51
N THR A 315 -16.37 15.94 2.58
CA THR A 315 -16.82 14.85 1.69
C THR A 315 -16.83 15.19 0.20
N ASN A 316 -16.55 16.43 -0.22
CA ASN A 316 -16.41 16.78 -1.63
C ASN A 316 -15.14 16.20 -2.30
N ILE A 317 -14.19 15.66 -1.54
CA ILE A 317 -13.00 14.99 -2.10
C ILE A 317 -13.27 13.50 -2.31
N SER A 318 -13.01 12.96 -3.50
CA SER A 318 -13.36 11.58 -3.93
C SER A 318 -13.01 10.46 -2.95
N PHE A 319 -11.95 10.55 -2.15
CA PHE A 319 -11.61 9.55 -1.12
C PHE A 319 -12.33 9.73 0.22
N LEU A 320 -13.09 10.81 0.40
CA LEU A 320 -13.79 11.17 1.63
C LEU A 320 -15.31 10.96 1.54
N HIS A 321 -15.83 10.51 0.40
CA HIS A 321 -17.28 10.43 0.15
C HIS A 321 -17.99 9.36 1.00
N GLY A 322 -17.29 8.34 1.51
CA GLY A 322 -17.98 7.21 2.16
C GLY A 322 -19.05 6.58 1.24
N ARG A 323 -19.96 5.74 1.78
CA ARG A 323 -20.94 5.00 0.95
C ARG A 323 -22.11 5.93 0.84
N LEU A 324 -22.02 6.92 -0.02
CA LEU A 324 -23.25 7.47 -0.54
C LEU A 324 -23.81 6.42 -1.50
N ALA A 325 -25.07 6.07 -1.27
CA ALA A 325 -25.93 5.34 -2.20
C ALA A 325 -25.69 5.81 -3.64
N PRO A 326 -25.98 4.96 -4.66
CA PRO A 326 -25.86 5.35 -6.07
C PRO A 326 -26.30 6.80 -6.25
N GLN A 327 -25.40 7.62 -6.81
CA GLN A 327 -25.69 9.01 -7.16
C GLN A 327 -27.10 9.06 -7.77
N PRO A 328 -28.03 9.87 -7.25
CA PRO A 328 -29.23 10.17 -8.00
C PRO A 328 -28.75 10.70 -9.34
N THR A 329 -29.32 10.17 -10.42
CA THR A 329 -29.03 10.68 -11.76
C THR A 329 -29.24 12.20 -11.77
N PRO A 330 -28.54 12.97 -12.63
CA PRO A 330 -28.63 14.45 -12.67
C PRO A 330 -30.03 15.04 -12.90
N ASN A 331 -31.09 14.23 -12.93
CA ASN A 331 -32.48 14.62 -13.13
C ASN A 331 -33.29 14.76 -11.82
N ASP A 332 -32.73 14.46 -10.64
CA ASP A 332 -33.46 14.53 -9.36
C ASP A 332 -33.11 15.78 -8.53
N ASP A 333 -32.87 16.93 -9.18
CA ASP A 333 -32.98 18.21 -8.49
C ASP A 333 -34.47 18.55 -8.26
N PRO A 334 -34.90 18.89 -7.03
CA PRO A 334 -36.25 19.38 -6.80
C PRO A 334 -36.38 20.76 -7.46
N LYS A 335 -37.13 20.80 -8.57
CA LYS A 335 -37.43 22.04 -9.32
C LYS A 335 -37.68 23.24 -8.40
N PRO A 336 -37.04 24.40 -8.63
CA PRO A 336 -37.39 25.62 -7.93
C PRO A 336 -38.82 26.01 -8.29
N LYS A 337 -39.70 26.17 -7.28
CA LYS A 337 -41.02 26.77 -7.46
C LYS A 337 -40.84 28.24 -7.82
N THR A 338 -41.18 28.63 -9.05
CA THR A 338 -41.31 30.05 -9.44
C THR A 338 -42.78 30.49 -9.32
N PRO A 339 -43.10 31.70 -8.83
CA PRO A 339 -44.47 32.15 -8.63
C PRO A 339 -45.17 32.49 -9.96
N ALA A 340 -46.48 32.27 -10.00
CA ALA A 340 -47.34 32.54 -11.15
C ALA A 340 -47.51 34.04 -11.41
N VAL A 341 -47.39 34.45 -12.67
CA VAL A 341 -48.08 35.62 -13.23
C VAL A 341 -48.61 35.26 -14.61
N ASP A 342 -49.92 35.33 -14.73
CA ASP A 342 -50.70 35.25 -15.96
C ASP A 342 -50.49 36.49 -16.83
N THR A 343 -50.21 36.30 -18.13
CA THR A 343 -50.88 37.01 -19.24
C THR A 343 -50.43 36.43 -20.60
N LYS A 344 -51.40 36.03 -21.44
CA LYS A 344 -51.31 35.83 -22.91
C LYS A 344 -51.96 37.06 -23.59
N PRO A 345 -51.83 37.37 -24.91
CA PRO A 345 -51.68 36.42 -26.04
C PRO A 345 -50.90 36.85 -27.34
N LYS A 346 -50.53 35.83 -28.16
CA LYS A 346 -50.33 35.75 -29.65
C LYS A 346 -49.27 36.68 -30.31
N THR A 347 -48.32 36.28 -31.16
CA THR A 347 -48.36 35.53 -32.45
C THR A 347 -46.90 35.16 -32.90
N PRO A 348 -46.59 34.68 -34.14
CA PRO A 348 -45.90 33.41 -34.40
C PRO A 348 -44.36 33.46 -34.65
N ALA A 349 -43.74 32.31 -34.37
CA ALA A 349 -42.46 31.75 -34.83
C ALA A 349 -41.46 32.64 -35.61
N VAL A 350 -40.31 32.91 -34.96
CA VAL A 350 -38.98 32.91 -35.59
C VAL A 350 -38.01 32.24 -34.60
N ASP A 351 -37.42 31.14 -35.04
CA ASP A 351 -36.52 30.31 -34.27
C ASP A 351 -35.10 30.88 -34.39
N THR A 352 -34.71 31.76 -33.45
CA THR A 352 -33.33 32.23 -33.29
C THR A 352 -32.93 32.17 -31.82
N LYS A 353 -32.57 30.98 -31.34
CA LYS A 353 -31.85 30.86 -30.07
C LYS A 353 -30.34 30.74 -30.34
N PRO A 354 -29.49 31.55 -29.70
CA PRO A 354 -28.05 31.34 -29.73
C PRO A 354 -27.73 29.96 -29.13
N LYS A 355 -26.88 29.19 -29.80
CA LYS A 355 -26.37 27.92 -29.25
C LYS A 355 -25.63 28.24 -27.95
N THR A 356 -26.22 27.83 -26.82
CA THR A 356 -25.50 27.65 -25.56
C THR A 356 -24.30 26.73 -25.83
N PRO A 357 -23.07 27.06 -25.40
CA PRO A 357 -21.95 26.14 -25.57
C PRO A 357 -22.28 24.85 -24.82
N ALA A 358 -22.12 23.72 -25.53
CA ALA A 358 -22.34 22.40 -24.97
C ALA A 358 -21.48 22.25 -23.71
N VAL A 359 -22.14 21.96 -22.59
CA VAL A 359 -21.48 21.43 -21.39
C VAL A 359 -20.75 20.17 -21.86
N VAL A 360 -19.42 20.19 -21.77
CA VAL A 360 -18.59 19.02 -22.03
C VAL A 360 -18.99 17.98 -20.99
N ASP A 361 -19.68 16.98 -21.47
CA ASP A 361 -20.09 15.81 -20.73
C ASP A 361 -18.85 15.00 -20.35
N THR A 362 -18.43 15.08 -19.10
CA THR A 362 -17.31 14.31 -18.53
C THR A 362 -17.68 12.85 -18.23
N ARG A 363 -18.68 12.27 -18.91
CA ARG A 363 -18.91 10.82 -18.90
C ARG A 363 -17.72 10.09 -19.53
N LEU A 364 -16.75 9.78 -18.68
CA LEU A 364 -15.76 8.73 -18.86
C LEU A 364 -16.48 7.46 -19.37
N ILE A 365 -16.20 7.10 -20.62
CA ILE A 365 -16.20 5.74 -21.18
C ILE A 365 -17.35 4.84 -20.69
N THR A 366 -18.58 5.12 -21.11
CA THR A 366 -19.68 4.14 -21.07
C THR A 366 -19.97 3.62 -22.47
N SER A 367 -19.10 2.79 -23.03
CA SER A 367 -19.46 1.86 -24.12
C SER A 367 -18.30 0.92 -24.46
N GLY A 368 -18.26 -0.20 -23.76
CA GLY A 368 -17.39 -1.36 -24.03
C GLY A 368 -17.50 -2.29 -22.82
N SER A 369 -17.98 -3.51 -22.99
CA SER A 369 -17.97 -4.51 -21.93
C SER A 369 -16.51 -4.77 -21.55
N ALA A 370 -16.05 -4.19 -20.44
CA ALA A 370 -14.73 -4.47 -19.91
C ALA A 370 -14.57 -5.99 -19.71
N ASN A 371 -13.42 -6.54 -20.09
CA ASN A 371 -13.15 -7.99 -19.95
C ASN A 371 -13.25 -8.46 -18.49
N ALA A 372 -12.99 -7.57 -17.54
CA ALA A 372 -13.21 -7.78 -16.11
C ALA A 372 -13.47 -6.43 -15.41
N ARG A 373 -14.25 -6.43 -14.34
CA ARG A 373 -14.48 -5.28 -13.47
C ARG A 373 -13.66 -5.41 -12.18
N ALA A 374 -12.79 -4.45 -11.87
CA ALA A 374 -12.17 -4.36 -10.55
C ALA A 374 -13.20 -3.86 -9.54
N ALA A 375 -13.84 -4.79 -8.81
CA ALA A 375 -14.96 -4.49 -7.92
C ALA A 375 -14.49 -3.93 -6.58
N ARG A 376 -13.37 -4.45 -6.09
CA ARG A 376 -12.80 -4.09 -4.80
C ARG A 376 -11.28 -4.27 -4.84
N MET A 377 -10.57 -3.36 -4.19
CA MET A 377 -9.20 -3.60 -3.76
C MET A 377 -9.11 -3.36 -2.25
N SER A 378 -8.40 -4.24 -1.55
CA SER A 378 -7.98 -4.05 -0.16
C SER A 378 -6.47 -4.19 -0.06
N SER A 379 -5.83 -3.40 0.80
CA SER A 379 -4.41 -3.48 1.10
C SER A 379 -4.20 -3.35 2.60
N ARG A 380 -3.69 -4.40 3.21
CA ARG A 380 -3.32 -4.44 4.62
C ARG A 380 -1.81 -4.38 4.76
N PHE A 381 -1.35 -3.57 5.70
CA PHE A 381 0.06 -3.37 6.01
C PHE A 381 0.32 -3.74 7.46
N TRP A 382 1.47 -4.37 7.68
CA TRP A 382 2.05 -4.64 8.99
C TRP A 382 3.43 -4.00 9.05
N ILE A 383 3.61 -3.06 9.97
CA ILE A 383 4.92 -2.45 10.24
C ILE A 383 5.42 -3.09 11.52
N GLU A 384 6.53 -3.83 11.43
CA GLU A 384 6.97 -4.73 12.48
C GLU A 384 8.32 -4.28 13.03
N ARG A 385 8.46 -4.37 14.35
CA ARG A 385 9.72 -4.19 15.05
C ARG A 385 10.26 -5.56 15.43
N VAL A 386 11.44 -5.90 14.91
CA VAL A 386 11.99 -7.26 14.95
C VAL A 386 13.37 -7.23 15.59
N GLU A 387 13.60 -8.16 16.52
CA GLU A 387 14.92 -8.38 17.12
C GLU A 387 15.71 -9.40 16.28
N TYR A 388 16.95 -9.02 15.92
CA TYR A 388 17.91 -9.84 15.19
C TYR A 388 19.14 -10.10 16.05
N GLU A 389 19.61 -11.35 16.06
CA GLU A 389 20.93 -11.70 16.61
C GLU A 389 22.01 -11.41 15.55
N LEU A 390 23.03 -10.65 15.92
CA LEU A 390 24.18 -10.34 15.07
C LEU A 390 25.45 -10.86 15.72
N THR A 391 26.37 -11.36 14.91
CA THR A 391 27.73 -11.71 15.33
C THR A 391 28.69 -10.63 14.85
N VAL A 392 29.42 -10.03 15.79
CA VAL A 392 30.41 -8.99 15.49
C VAL A 392 31.64 -9.63 14.80
N PRO A 393 31.97 -9.24 13.55
CA PRO A 393 33.00 -9.95 12.75
C PRO A 393 34.43 -9.49 13.05
N GLN A 394 34.63 -8.44 13.85
CA GLN A 394 35.95 -7.94 14.27
C GLN A 394 35.86 -7.16 15.58
N THR A 395 36.95 -7.07 16.33
CA THR A 395 37.01 -6.17 17.48
C THR A 395 36.85 -4.72 17.03
N MET A 396 35.97 -3.96 17.69
CA MET A 396 35.68 -2.56 17.41
C MET A 396 36.03 -1.70 18.63
N SER A 397 36.71 -0.58 18.40
CA SER A 397 36.96 0.41 19.44
C SER A 397 35.74 1.29 19.69
N GLU A 398 35.66 1.95 20.85
CA GLU A 398 34.56 2.88 21.17
C GLU A 398 34.33 3.90 20.04
N GLY A 399 33.06 4.07 19.63
CA GLY A 399 32.66 4.99 18.56
C GLY A 399 32.90 4.49 17.13
N GLU A 400 33.65 3.40 16.94
CA GLU A 400 33.82 2.77 15.64
C GLU A 400 32.47 2.24 15.14
N SER A 401 32.22 2.36 13.83
CA SER A 401 30.98 1.89 13.21
C SER A 401 31.25 0.87 12.12
N LEU A 402 30.44 -0.18 12.06
CA LEU A 402 30.58 -1.26 11.09
C LEU A 402 29.21 -1.71 10.57
N LEU A 403 29.14 -1.94 9.25
CA LEU A 403 27.98 -2.55 8.63
C LEU A 403 27.94 -4.05 8.94
N ILE A 404 26.89 -4.49 9.63
CA ILE A 404 26.68 -5.90 9.98
C ILE A 404 25.30 -6.34 9.47
N MET A 405 25.24 -7.53 8.88
CA MET A 405 23.99 -8.17 8.45
C MET A 405 23.69 -9.36 9.37
N PRO A 406 22.41 -9.59 9.74
CA PRO A 406 22.03 -10.79 10.47
C PRO A 406 22.42 -12.05 9.70
N ALA A 407 23.04 -12.99 10.39
CA ALA A 407 23.23 -14.34 9.86
C ALA A 407 21.91 -15.10 10.03
N LEU A 408 21.21 -15.39 8.94
CA LEU A 408 20.08 -16.32 8.99
C LEU A 408 20.58 -17.75 8.92
N LYS A 409 19.96 -18.63 9.71
CA LYS A 409 20.04 -20.06 9.47
C LYS A 409 19.34 -20.29 8.13
N HIS A 410 20.07 -20.78 7.13
CA HIS A 410 19.54 -20.99 5.78
C HIS A 410 18.23 -21.78 5.81
N THR A 411 17.11 -21.06 5.68
CA THR A 411 15.77 -21.62 5.50
C THR A 411 15.21 -21.06 4.22
N PRO A 412 14.47 -21.78 3.40
CA PRO A 412 14.35 -21.34 1.99
C PRO A 412 13.26 -20.33 1.72
N HIS A 413 12.61 -19.93 2.79
CA HIS A 413 11.84 -18.71 2.88
C HIS A 413 12.67 -17.60 3.53
N GLU A 414 13.99 -17.51 3.27
CA GLU A 414 14.87 -16.55 3.95
C GLU A 414 14.20 -15.17 3.83
N PRO A 415 13.67 -14.63 4.94
CA PRO A 415 13.10 -13.30 4.89
C PRO A 415 14.24 -12.36 4.49
N PRO A 416 13.94 -11.30 3.73
CA PRO A 416 14.93 -10.26 3.53
C PRO A 416 15.42 -9.79 4.90
N THR A 417 16.73 -9.65 5.05
CA THR A 417 17.32 -9.15 6.30
C THR A 417 17.71 -7.69 6.16
N PRO A 418 17.44 -6.86 7.18
CA PRO A 418 17.93 -5.51 7.18
C PRO A 418 19.45 -5.50 7.35
N LYS A 419 20.07 -4.38 6.99
CA LYS A 419 21.47 -4.09 7.30
C LYS A 419 21.51 -3.19 8.53
N PHE A 420 22.48 -3.39 9.40
CA PHE A 420 22.68 -2.53 10.58
C PHE A 420 24.02 -1.82 10.51
N MET A 421 24.02 -0.51 10.73
CA MET A 421 25.23 0.24 11.02
C MET A 421 25.43 0.22 12.53
N ILE A 422 26.29 -0.68 13.01
CA ILE A 422 26.55 -0.89 14.43
C ILE A 422 27.64 0.06 14.88
N THR A 423 27.32 0.96 15.81
CA THR A 423 28.33 1.81 16.49
C THR A 423 28.68 1.16 17.82
N ALA A 424 29.98 0.92 18.03
CA ALA A 424 30.48 0.31 19.26
C ALA A 424 30.26 1.27 20.45
N PRO A 425 29.68 0.78 21.57
CA PRO A 425 29.44 1.59 22.74
C PRO A 425 30.76 1.89 23.49
N LYS A 426 30.65 2.61 24.60
CA LYS A 426 31.77 2.82 25.51
C LYS A 426 32.39 1.48 25.95
N GLY A 427 33.71 1.35 25.78
CA GLY A 427 34.43 0.10 26.02
C GLY A 427 34.58 -0.84 24.82
N GLY A 428 34.04 -0.48 23.65
CA GLY A 428 34.21 -1.24 22.41
C GLY A 428 33.33 -2.50 22.31
N LEU A 429 33.52 -3.27 21.24
CA LEU A 429 32.92 -4.60 21.03
C LEU A 429 34.03 -5.59 20.69
N ALA A 430 34.04 -6.76 21.31
CA ALA A 430 35.01 -7.81 21.00
C ALA A 430 34.57 -8.61 19.76
N PHE A 431 35.54 -9.15 19.01
CA PHE A 431 35.30 -10.17 17.99
C PHE A 431 34.37 -11.29 18.50
N GLU A 432 33.46 -11.74 17.63
CA GLU A 432 32.44 -12.77 17.90
C GLU A 432 31.42 -12.46 19.00
N SER A 433 31.39 -11.22 19.51
CA SER A 433 30.33 -10.80 20.42
C SER A 433 28.96 -10.94 19.74
N LYS A 434 28.02 -11.58 20.45
CA LYS A 434 26.62 -11.64 20.03
C LYS A 434 25.88 -10.41 20.55
N ILE A 435 25.28 -9.66 19.65
CA ILE A 435 24.45 -8.51 20.00
C ILE A 435 23.03 -8.69 19.46
N LYS A 436 22.07 -8.08 20.15
CA LYS A 436 20.68 -8.01 19.71
C LYS A 436 20.43 -6.62 19.14
N ALA A 437 20.15 -6.56 17.85
CA ALA A 437 19.77 -5.34 17.16
C ALA A 437 18.29 -5.36 16.85
N VAL A 438 17.62 -4.22 17.02
CA VAL A 438 16.20 -4.12 16.73
C VAL A 438 16.01 -3.29 15.48
N GLY A 439 15.39 -3.89 14.46
CA GLY A 439 15.13 -3.26 13.17
C GLY A 439 13.64 -3.18 12.86
N THR A 440 13.29 -2.38 11.86
CA THR A 440 11.94 -2.32 11.29
C THR A 440 11.87 -3.14 10.00
N GLN A 441 10.77 -3.86 9.79
CA GLN A 441 10.37 -4.45 8.51
C GLN A 441 8.91 -4.08 8.19
N ILE A 442 8.50 -4.22 6.93
CA ILE A 442 7.11 -4.06 6.49
C ILE A 442 6.66 -5.35 5.82
N GLN A 443 5.48 -5.82 6.17
CA GLN A 443 4.75 -6.81 5.38
C GLN A 443 3.49 -6.17 4.82
N TYR A 444 3.06 -6.58 3.64
CA TYR A 444 1.76 -6.18 3.10
C TYR A 444 1.05 -7.34 2.41
N SER A 445 -0.27 -7.24 2.35
CA SER A 445 -1.16 -8.12 1.63
C SER A 445 -2.20 -7.28 0.89
N GLN A 446 -2.21 -7.39 -0.43
CA GLN A 446 -3.14 -6.70 -1.30
C GLN A 446 -4.00 -7.74 -2.02
N VAL A 447 -5.31 -7.53 -2.01
CA VAL A 447 -6.27 -8.34 -2.74
C VAL A 447 -7.08 -7.45 -3.66
N VAL A 448 -7.14 -7.79 -4.94
CA VAL A 448 -8.00 -7.16 -5.94
C VAL A 448 -9.04 -8.18 -6.40
N ASP A 449 -10.30 -7.90 -6.13
CA ASP A 449 -11.42 -8.72 -6.55
C ASP A 449 -11.84 -8.30 -7.96
N LEU A 450 -11.55 -9.17 -8.95
CA LEU A 450 -12.02 -9.00 -10.31
C LEU A 450 -13.33 -9.75 -10.53
N GLU A 451 -14.32 -9.09 -11.13
CA GLU A 451 -15.58 -9.70 -11.49
C GLU A 451 -15.66 -9.94 -13.00
N PHE A 452 -15.84 -11.22 -13.37
CA PHE A 452 -16.14 -11.66 -14.73
C PHE A 452 -16.66 -13.10 -14.69
N ALA A 453 -17.37 -13.52 -15.75
CA ALA A 453 -17.93 -14.87 -15.88
C ALA A 453 -18.80 -15.31 -14.67
N SER A 454 -19.57 -14.38 -14.10
CA SER A 454 -20.43 -14.58 -12.91
C SER A 454 -19.69 -14.87 -11.59
N LEU A 455 -18.37 -14.78 -11.57
CA LEU A 455 -17.53 -15.03 -10.40
C LEU A 455 -16.74 -13.79 -10.00
N VAL A 456 -16.36 -13.77 -8.73
CA VAL A 456 -15.31 -12.92 -8.16
C VAL A 456 -14.03 -13.73 -8.15
N TRP A 457 -12.95 -13.13 -8.64
CA TRP A 457 -11.60 -13.70 -8.76
C TRP A 457 -10.65 -12.87 -7.92
N PRO A 458 -10.33 -13.30 -6.68
CA PRO A 458 -9.40 -12.59 -5.84
C PRO A 458 -7.98 -12.78 -6.36
N HIS A 459 -7.34 -11.67 -6.77
CA HIS A 459 -5.93 -11.63 -7.13
C HIS A 459 -5.15 -11.11 -5.93
N ALA A 460 -4.14 -11.85 -5.49
CA ALA A 460 -3.45 -11.57 -4.25
C ALA A 460 -1.96 -11.32 -4.51
N SER A 461 -1.44 -10.27 -3.88
CA SER A 461 -0.02 -9.94 -3.85
C SER A 461 0.40 -9.70 -2.41
N VAL A 462 1.47 -10.37 -1.98
CA VAL A 462 2.00 -10.29 -0.62
C VAL A 462 3.52 -10.13 -0.66
N ALA A 463 4.10 -9.34 0.23
CA ALA A 463 5.55 -9.27 0.35
C ALA A 463 6.01 -8.92 1.76
N THR A 464 7.24 -9.33 2.08
CA THR A 464 8.02 -8.83 3.23
C THR A 464 9.14 -7.95 2.69
N LEU A 465 9.31 -6.77 3.27
CA LEU A 465 10.24 -5.73 2.84
C LEU A 465 11.07 -5.24 4.03
N VAL A 466 12.35 -4.98 3.79
CA VAL A 466 13.25 -4.35 4.77
C VAL A 466 13.84 -3.06 4.19
N PRO A 467 14.29 -2.11 5.03
CA PRO A 467 14.97 -0.93 4.55
C PRO A 467 16.21 -1.30 3.73
N THR A 468 16.41 -0.64 2.59
CA THR A 468 17.62 -0.81 1.77
C THR A 468 18.84 -0.19 2.45
N ASP A 469 18.60 0.89 3.19
CA ASP A 469 19.58 1.64 3.95
C ASP A 469 19.88 0.95 5.28
N ALA A 470 21.12 1.12 5.75
CA ALA A 470 21.53 0.55 7.02
C ALA A 470 20.83 1.26 8.19
N GLN A 471 20.23 0.47 9.08
CA GLN A 471 19.59 0.99 10.29
C GLN A 471 20.68 1.26 11.35
N PRO A 472 20.83 2.50 11.84
CA PRO A 472 21.81 2.79 12.88
C PRO A 472 21.42 2.10 14.18
N TRP A 473 22.40 1.49 14.86
CA TRP A 473 22.17 0.83 16.14
C TRP A 473 23.41 0.93 17.03
N THR A 474 23.20 1.25 18.30
CA THR A 474 24.24 1.25 19.33
C THR A 474 23.81 0.29 20.43
N PRO A 475 24.54 -0.81 20.66
CA PRO A 475 24.24 -1.72 21.76
C PRO A 475 24.28 -0.98 23.10
N GLU A 476 23.27 -1.21 23.94
CA GLU A 476 23.32 -0.73 25.32
C GLU A 476 24.43 -1.45 26.09
N ILE A 477 25.17 -0.71 26.91
CA ILE A 477 26.14 -1.31 27.84
C ILE A 477 25.31 -2.12 28.84
N GLN A 478 25.37 -3.45 28.79
CA GLN A 478 24.96 -4.25 29.93
C GLN A 478 25.96 -4.00 31.06
N THR A 479 25.74 -2.94 31.84
CA THR A 479 26.33 -2.89 33.17
C THR A 479 25.77 -4.10 33.89
N LYS A 480 26.57 -5.15 34.12
CA LYS A 480 26.21 -6.21 35.06
C LYS A 480 25.79 -5.50 36.34
N LYS A 481 24.49 -5.40 36.60
CA LYS A 481 24.00 -4.98 37.90
C LYS A 481 24.53 -6.05 38.84
N ALA A 482 25.52 -5.69 39.65
CA ALA A 482 26.01 -6.59 40.68
C ALA A 482 24.79 -7.16 41.42
N PRO A 483 24.73 -8.48 41.67
CA PRO A 483 23.61 -9.05 42.40
C PRO A 483 23.42 -8.20 43.66
N ALA A 484 22.20 -7.71 43.86
CA ALA A 484 21.87 -6.93 45.04
C ALA A 484 22.36 -7.72 46.23
N THR A 485 23.33 -7.17 46.95
CA THR A 485 23.78 -7.72 48.22
C THR A 485 22.53 -7.97 49.05
N ALA A 486 22.35 -9.22 49.47
CA ALA A 486 21.21 -9.59 50.29
C ALA A 486 21.09 -8.58 51.44
N PRO A 487 19.89 -8.06 51.74
CA PRO A 487 19.72 -7.16 52.87
C PRO A 487 20.29 -7.84 54.11
N ALA A 488 21.15 -7.10 54.82
CA ALA A 488 21.70 -7.57 56.08
C ALA A 488 20.55 -8.05 56.98
N PRO A 489 20.71 -9.18 57.69
CA PRO A 489 19.66 -9.70 58.54
C PRO A 489 19.22 -8.62 59.54
N VAL A 490 17.93 -8.35 59.56
CA VAL A 490 17.29 -7.45 60.53
C VAL A 490 17.66 -7.95 61.93
N PRO A 491 18.21 -7.12 62.83
CA PRO A 491 18.48 -7.51 64.20
C PRO A 491 17.17 -7.97 64.86
N VAL A 492 17.14 -9.22 65.30
CA VAL A 492 16.04 -9.76 66.11
C VAL A 492 15.96 -8.92 67.40
N PRO A 493 14.80 -8.32 67.73
CA PRO A 493 14.64 -7.64 69.00
C PRO A 493 14.84 -8.64 70.13
N GLN A 494 15.84 -8.41 70.99
CA GLN A 494 16.00 -9.17 72.22
C GLN A 494 14.76 -8.95 73.09
N LYS A 495 14.09 -10.06 73.45
CA LYS A 495 13.01 -10.08 74.44
C LYS A 495 13.53 -9.46 75.74
N PRO A 496 12.78 -8.54 76.39
CA PRO A 496 13.15 -8.08 77.71
C PRO A 496 13.10 -9.26 78.69
N VAL A 497 14.21 -9.47 79.39
CA VAL A 497 14.33 -10.38 80.52
C VAL A 497 13.32 -9.93 81.57
N GLY A 498 12.33 -10.77 81.85
CA GLY A 498 11.39 -10.56 82.93
C GLY A 498 12.13 -10.57 84.26
N GLY A 499 12.26 -9.39 84.87
CA GLY A 499 12.52 -9.25 86.29
C GLY A 499 11.28 -9.65 87.06
N GLY A 500 11.43 -10.63 87.95
CA GLY A 500 10.34 -11.13 88.77
C GLY A 500 9.84 -10.10 89.79
N LYS A 501 8.57 -10.24 90.16
CA LYS A 501 8.09 -10.43 91.53
C LYS A 501 6.81 -11.24 91.49
#